data_AF-F6YJX1-F1
#
_entry.id   AF-F6YJX1-F1
#
_cell.length_a   1.000
_cell.length_b   1.000
_cell.length_c   1.000
_cell.angle_alpha   90.00
_cell.angle_beta   90.00
_cell.angle_gamma   90.00
#
_symmetry.space_group_name_H-M   'P 1'
#
loop_
_entity.id
_entity.type
_entity.pdbx_description
1 polymer ?
#
loop_
_entity_poly.entity_id
_entity_poly.type
_entity_poly.pdbx_seq_one_letter_code
_entity_poly.pdbx_strand_id
1 'polypeptide(L)'
;MAGRSLGLRRRSVSGTPLPPRVQQPATPRRDLLAKEEEYKRLNAELEAKTADLVRQAEEVIRDQQEVRSRPTSTQIKSYEEEDDYSLRGLLSSEGTVHVHSETKPKTKNIDPLNKVQNKLHSANKGRKTNSSIKLKYPDVQTANDVAIPEDFSDFSLAKTISKIEGQLEEEGLPDYIDDDIFCGASKDIGTEAQIRFLKAKLRVMQEELDNVVCECNKKEDEIQDLKSQVKNFEEDCVRQQRTINLQQSQTEKYKTLFEEANKKCVGLQQQLSSVERELENKRRLQKQAATSQSATEVRLNRALEEAEKYKLELSKLRQNNKDVVNEEQKKIEALKSENKKLEKQKGELMIGFKKQLKLIDVLKRQKSLHMSYLVVRRYEFMVLPLSIFAKMHIEAAKMLSFTEEEFMKALEWGNS
;
A
#
# COMPACT_ATOMS: atom_id res chain seq x y z
N MET A 1 -25.54 -83.12 -29.79
CA MET A 1 -25.40 -83.60 -31.18
C MET A 1 -24.56 -82.61 -31.95
N ALA A 2 -23.57 -83.14 -32.67
CA ALA A 2 -22.62 -82.39 -33.48
C ALA A 2 -23.27 -81.80 -34.74
N GLY A 3 -22.70 -80.71 -35.24
CA GLY A 3 -23.06 -80.12 -36.52
C GLY A 3 -21.97 -79.17 -37.00
N ARG A 4 -20.86 -79.75 -37.46
CA ARG A 4 -19.79 -79.04 -38.18
C ARG A 4 -20.27 -78.70 -39.58
N SER A 5 -19.89 -77.54 -40.10
CA SER A 5 -19.75 -77.32 -41.54
C SER A 5 -18.52 -76.44 -41.80
N LEU A 6 -17.59 -77.03 -42.55
CA LEU A 6 -16.34 -76.49 -43.06
C LEU A 6 -16.53 -76.04 -44.52
N GLY A 7 -15.75 -75.04 -44.94
CA GLY A 7 -15.53 -74.65 -46.34
C GLY A 7 -15.65 -73.14 -46.49
N LEU A 8 -14.73 -72.37 -47.08
CA LEU A 8 -13.71 -72.67 -48.08
C LEU A 8 -12.56 -71.65 -47.96
N ARG A 9 -11.34 -72.13 -48.24
CA ARG A 9 -10.13 -71.35 -48.47
C ARG A 9 -10.34 -70.35 -49.63
N ARG A 10 -9.87 -69.10 -49.45
CA ARG A 10 -9.25 -68.33 -50.54
C ARG A 10 -7.87 -67.82 -50.12
N ARG A 11 -7.03 -67.76 -51.14
CA ARG A 11 -5.57 -67.66 -51.17
C ARG A 11 -5.11 -66.23 -50.84
N SER A 12 -3.93 -66.18 -50.21
CA SER A 12 -3.12 -65.03 -49.82
C SER A 12 -2.79 -64.01 -50.92
N VAL A 13 -2.79 -62.73 -50.55
CA VAL A 13 -1.99 -61.66 -51.18
C VAL A 13 -1.24 -60.91 -50.09
N SER A 14 0.05 -60.70 -50.31
CA SER A 14 1.03 -60.06 -49.43
C SER A 14 1.04 -58.53 -49.55
N GLY A 15 1.15 -57.83 -48.41
CA GLY A 15 1.91 -56.58 -48.32
C GLY A 15 1.16 -55.34 -47.78
N THR A 16 1.15 -55.14 -46.45
CA THR A 16 1.66 -53.94 -45.72
C THR A 16 1.36 -54.07 -44.22
N PRO A 17 2.29 -53.76 -43.28
CA PRO A 17 1.99 -53.80 -41.86
C PRO A 17 1.23 -52.52 -41.44
N LEU A 18 0.03 -52.68 -40.88
CA LEU A 18 -0.67 -51.61 -40.16
C LEU A 18 0.04 -51.30 -38.83
N PRO A 19 0.09 -50.04 -38.37
CA PRO A 19 0.71 -49.68 -37.11
C PRO A 19 -0.09 -50.24 -35.92
N PRO A 20 0.55 -50.45 -34.76
CA PRO A 20 -0.11 -51.07 -33.61
C PRO A 20 -1.24 -50.17 -33.11
N ARG A 21 -2.42 -50.78 -33.00
CA ARG A 21 -3.61 -50.19 -32.37
C ARG A 21 -3.27 -49.91 -30.90
N VAL A 22 -3.04 -48.64 -30.59
CA VAL A 22 -2.91 -48.14 -29.21
C VAL A 22 -4.17 -48.57 -28.46
N GLN A 23 -4.00 -49.46 -27.47
CA GLN A 23 -5.04 -49.75 -26.50
C GLN A 23 -5.34 -48.44 -25.77
N GLN A 24 -6.51 -47.87 -25.98
CA GLN A 24 -6.99 -46.80 -25.11
C GLN A 24 -7.19 -47.41 -23.71
N PRO A 25 -6.55 -46.87 -22.67
CA PRO A 25 -6.79 -47.35 -21.32
C PRO A 25 -8.21 -46.99 -20.92
N ALA A 26 -9.02 -48.01 -20.66
CA ALA A 26 -10.34 -47.86 -20.09
C ALA A 26 -10.22 -47.42 -18.62
N THR A 27 -9.93 -46.14 -18.33
CA THR A 27 -10.25 -45.45 -17.04
C THR A 27 -10.00 -43.92 -17.02
N PRO A 28 -10.42 -43.08 -17.99
CA PRO A 28 -10.34 -41.61 -17.79
C PRO A 28 -11.18 -41.13 -16.59
N ARG A 29 -12.27 -41.83 -16.27
CA ARG A 29 -13.19 -41.47 -15.18
C ARG A 29 -12.63 -41.69 -13.77
N ARG A 30 -11.82 -42.74 -13.55
CA ARG A 30 -11.27 -43.02 -12.21
C ARG A 30 -10.18 -42.02 -11.85
N ASP A 31 -9.36 -41.62 -12.83
CA ASP A 31 -8.32 -40.62 -12.64
C ASP A 31 -8.89 -39.22 -12.39
N LEU A 32 -10.02 -38.87 -13.03
CA LEU A 32 -10.71 -37.61 -12.77
C LEU A 32 -11.33 -37.56 -11.35
N LEU A 33 -11.90 -38.66 -10.87
CA LEU A 33 -12.45 -38.74 -9.51
C LEU A 33 -11.34 -38.64 -8.44
N ALA A 34 -10.21 -39.31 -8.63
CA ALA A 34 -9.07 -39.19 -7.73
C ALA A 34 -8.54 -37.75 -7.67
N LYS A 35 -8.49 -37.07 -8.82
CA LYS A 35 -8.08 -35.67 -8.91
C LYS A 35 -9.09 -34.71 -8.26
N GLU A 36 -10.39 -35.00 -8.36
CA GLU A 36 -11.44 -34.25 -7.67
C GLU A 36 -11.32 -34.38 -6.14
N GLU A 37 -11.03 -35.59 -5.63
CA GLU A 37 -10.81 -35.80 -4.19
C GLU A 37 -9.56 -35.07 -3.69
N GLU A 38 -8.49 -35.04 -4.48
CA GLU A 38 -7.28 -34.29 -4.15
C GLU A 38 -7.55 -32.78 -4.10
N TYR A 39 -8.28 -32.23 -5.07
CA TYR A 39 -8.69 -30.83 -5.05
C TYR A 39 -9.59 -30.50 -3.86
N LYS A 40 -10.50 -31.40 -3.45
CA LYS A 40 -11.31 -31.21 -2.24
C LYS A 40 -10.45 -31.16 -0.98
N ARG A 41 -9.44 -32.03 -0.86
CA ARG A 41 -8.49 -31.96 0.27
C ARG A 41 -7.69 -30.67 0.27
N LEU A 42 -7.18 -30.25 -0.90
CA LEU A 42 -6.40 -29.03 -1.02
C LEU A 42 -7.26 -27.79 -0.69
N ASN A 43 -8.51 -27.75 -1.13
CA ASN A 43 -9.44 -26.69 -0.76
C ASN A 43 -9.72 -26.68 0.75
N ALA A 44 -9.95 -27.83 1.38
CA ALA A 44 -10.14 -27.90 2.82
C ALA A 44 -8.90 -27.42 3.60
N GLU A 45 -7.69 -27.72 3.13
CA GLU A 45 -6.44 -27.22 3.72
C GLU A 45 -6.29 -25.69 3.53
N LEU A 46 -6.66 -25.16 2.37
CA LEU A 46 -6.65 -23.72 2.09
C LEU A 46 -7.67 -22.97 2.94
N GLU A 47 -8.86 -23.53 3.12
CA GLU A 47 -9.90 -23.01 4.02
C GLU A 47 -9.41 -23.00 5.47
N ALA A 48 -8.78 -24.08 5.94
CA ALA A 48 -8.19 -24.15 7.28
C ALA A 48 -7.09 -23.10 7.49
N LYS A 49 -6.18 -22.93 6.52
CA LYS A 49 -5.13 -21.90 6.57
C LYS A 49 -5.71 -20.49 6.56
N THR A 50 -6.79 -20.27 5.82
CA THR A 50 -7.48 -18.98 5.77
C THR A 50 -8.17 -18.69 7.11
N ALA A 51 -8.82 -19.69 7.71
CA ALA A 51 -9.40 -19.57 9.05
C ALA A 51 -8.34 -19.24 10.11
N ASP A 52 -7.18 -19.90 10.07
CA ASP A 52 -6.07 -19.63 10.99
C ASP A 52 -5.49 -18.22 10.81
N LEU A 53 -5.35 -17.75 9.56
CA LEU A 53 -4.86 -16.41 9.27
C LEU A 53 -5.86 -15.33 9.74
N VAL A 54 -7.16 -15.56 9.54
CA VAL A 54 -8.22 -14.68 10.05
C VAL A 54 -8.19 -14.63 11.57
N ARG A 55 -8.07 -15.78 12.25
CA ARG A 55 -7.96 -15.84 13.71
C ARG A 55 -6.74 -15.07 14.23
N GLN A 56 -5.59 -15.18 13.57
CA GLN A 56 -4.39 -14.41 13.92
C GLN A 56 -4.61 -12.90 13.73
N ALA A 57 -5.27 -12.50 12.64
CA ALA A 57 -5.61 -11.10 12.40
C ALA A 57 -6.56 -10.56 13.47
N GLU A 58 -7.57 -11.33 13.86
CA GLU A 58 -8.50 -10.97 14.95
C GLU A 58 -7.78 -10.87 16.30
N GLU A 59 -6.83 -11.75 16.60
CA GLU A 59 -6.02 -11.70 17.82
C GLU A 59 -5.17 -10.42 17.89
N VAL A 60 -4.48 -10.07 16.81
CA VAL A 60 -3.70 -8.82 16.73
C VAL A 60 -4.61 -7.59 16.91
N ILE A 61 -5.82 -7.61 16.34
CA ILE A 61 -6.79 -6.53 16.51
C ILE A 61 -7.26 -6.43 17.97
N ARG A 62 -7.55 -7.58 18.61
CA ARG A 62 -7.93 -7.62 20.03
C ARG A 62 -6.82 -7.13 20.93
N ASP A 63 -5.58 -7.57 20.73
CA ASP A 63 -4.43 -7.14 21.51
C ASP A 63 -4.20 -5.63 21.38
N GLN A 64 -4.30 -5.10 20.16
CA GLN A 64 -4.19 -3.66 19.91
C GLN A 64 -5.33 -2.87 20.58
N GLN A 65 -6.53 -3.43 20.62
CA GLN A 65 -7.68 -2.82 21.30
C GLN A 65 -7.54 -2.91 22.83
N GLU A 66 -7.00 -4.00 23.37
CA GLU A 66 -6.73 -4.16 24.80
C GLU A 66 -5.67 -3.15 25.26
N VAL A 67 -4.57 -3.01 24.52
CA VAL A 67 -3.51 -2.02 24.79
C VAL A 67 -4.05 -0.59 24.72
N ARG A 68 -4.99 -0.30 23.81
CA ARG A 68 -5.67 1.01 23.72
C ARG A 68 -6.68 1.24 24.85
N SER A 69 -7.27 0.18 25.39
CA SER A 69 -8.30 0.25 26.44
C SER A 69 -7.74 0.29 27.86
N ARG A 70 -6.45 0.01 28.07
CA ARG A 70 -5.80 0.19 29.37
C ARG A 70 -5.63 1.68 29.66
N PRO A 71 -6.27 2.24 30.70
CA PRO A 71 -6.03 3.61 31.11
C PRO A 71 -4.57 3.75 31.55
N THR A 72 -3.89 4.77 31.04
CA THR A 72 -2.58 5.23 31.52
C THR A 72 -2.72 5.59 33.00
N SER A 73 -2.36 4.65 33.88
CA SER A 73 -2.29 4.87 35.32
C SER A 73 -1.14 5.85 35.62
N THR A 74 -1.48 7.12 35.67
CA THR A 74 -0.61 8.20 36.14
C THR A 74 -0.21 7.93 37.59
N GLN A 75 1.07 7.66 37.78
CA GLN A 75 1.71 7.67 39.08
C GLN A 75 1.77 9.13 39.56
N ILE A 76 0.77 9.54 40.32
CA ILE A 76 0.76 10.80 41.05
C ILE A 76 1.76 10.67 42.19
N LYS A 77 2.89 11.36 42.10
CA LYS A 77 3.70 11.76 43.27
C LYS A 77 3.73 13.28 43.30
N SER A 78 3.04 13.80 44.30
CA SER A 78 3.04 15.18 44.76
C SER A 78 4.44 15.68 45.09
N TYR A 79 4.76 16.91 44.65
CA TYR A 79 5.52 17.86 45.45
C TYR A 79 5.13 19.27 44.98
N GLU A 80 4.74 20.10 45.94
CA GLU A 80 4.41 21.50 45.74
C GLU A 80 5.68 22.35 45.64
N GLU A 81 5.66 23.40 44.81
CA GLU A 81 5.89 24.81 45.20
C GLU A 81 6.00 25.71 43.95
N GLU A 82 5.11 26.72 43.94
CA GLU A 82 5.29 28.15 43.63
C GLU A 82 5.89 28.68 42.31
N ASP A 83 5.19 29.74 41.86
CA ASP A 83 5.64 30.92 41.10
C ASP A 83 5.89 30.87 39.56
N ASP A 84 4.90 31.46 38.87
CA ASP A 84 5.03 32.70 38.06
C ASP A 84 5.21 32.67 36.52
N TYR A 85 4.46 33.59 35.88
CA TYR A 85 4.41 34.08 34.49
C TYR A 85 4.37 33.14 33.23
N SER A 86 3.21 33.20 32.55
CA SER A 86 3.03 33.49 31.11
C SER A 86 3.58 32.51 30.04
N LEU A 87 2.70 31.85 29.25
CA LEU A 87 2.43 32.17 27.83
C LEU A 87 1.48 31.13 27.15
N ARG A 88 0.34 31.62 26.67
CA ARG A 88 -0.25 31.44 25.32
C ARG A 88 0.30 30.30 24.42
N GLY A 89 -0.60 29.44 23.91
CA GLY A 89 -0.31 28.68 22.68
C GLY A 89 -1.28 27.53 22.31
N LEU A 90 -2.39 27.88 21.66
CA LEU A 90 -3.11 27.15 20.59
C LEU A 90 -3.02 25.60 20.52
N LEU A 91 -4.15 24.91 20.67
CA LEU A 91 -4.43 23.70 19.88
C LEU A 91 -5.88 23.70 19.37
N SER A 92 -5.97 23.75 18.05
CA SER A 92 -7.19 23.61 17.25
C SER A 92 -7.71 22.18 17.26
N SER A 93 -9.04 22.13 17.35
CA SER A 93 -10.00 21.13 16.89
C SER A 93 -9.61 20.30 15.65
N GLU A 94 -9.69 18.98 15.79
CA GLU A 94 -10.14 17.99 14.80
C GLU A 94 -10.41 16.71 15.60
N GLY A 95 -11.55 16.02 15.55
CA GLY A 95 -12.53 15.84 14.49
C GLY A 95 -12.96 14.38 14.58
N THR A 96 -13.84 14.07 15.54
CA THR A 96 -14.41 12.73 15.78
C THR A 96 -15.31 12.35 14.61
N VAL A 97 -15.01 11.26 13.89
CA VAL A 97 -15.94 10.66 12.93
C VAL A 97 -16.39 9.30 13.46
N HIS A 98 -17.70 9.25 13.71
CA HIS A 98 -18.48 8.14 14.22
C HIS A 98 -18.90 7.21 13.07
N VAL A 99 -18.82 5.90 13.30
CA VAL A 99 -19.36 4.81 12.47
C VAL A 99 -20.88 4.77 12.63
N HIS A 100 -21.66 4.45 11.57
CA HIS A 100 -22.79 3.50 11.60
C HIS A 100 -23.60 3.44 10.28
N SER A 101 -23.57 2.23 9.67
CA SER A 101 -24.68 1.35 9.25
C SER A 101 -25.77 1.74 8.21
N GLU A 102 -26.03 0.75 7.35
CA GLU A 102 -26.98 0.61 6.24
C GLU A 102 -28.48 0.65 6.61
N THR A 103 -29.36 1.14 5.72
CA THR A 103 -30.61 0.44 5.28
C THR A 103 -31.28 1.13 4.06
N LYS A 104 -31.77 0.34 3.09
CA LYS A 104 -32.66 0.70 1.96
C LYS A 104 -34.16 0.55 2.36
N PRO A 105 -35.18 0.68 1.48
CA PRO A 105 -35.53 1.69 0.44
C PRO A 105 -37.03 2.14 0.55
N LYS A 106 -37.54 3.04 -0.31
CA LYS A 106 -38.98 3.08 -0.72
C LYS A 106 -39.26 3.95 -1.96
N THR A 107 -40.35 3.56 -2.62
CA THR A 107 -40.80 3.71 -4.01
C THR A 107 -41.84 4.83 -4.23
N LYS A 108 -42.19 5.03 -5.53
CA LYS A 108 -43.39 5.66 -6.16
C LYS A 108 -43.17 7.09 -6.65
N ASN A 109 -43.63 7.57 -7.82
CA ASN A 109 -44.22 7.07 -9.07
C ASN A 109 -44.41 8.34 -9.98
N ILE A 110 -44.79 8.14 -11.25
CA ILE A 110 -45.57 9.05 -12.14
C ILE A 110 -44.79 9.84 -13.25
N ASP A 111 -44.89 9.33 -14.49
CA ASP A 111 -44.76 9.97 -15.83
C ASP A 111 -45.92 10.98 -16.11
N PRO A 112 -46.10 11.74 -17.25
CA PRO A 112 -45.45 11.67 -18.58
C PRO A 112 -45.22 13.01 -19.39
N LEU A 113 -44.43 12.90 -20.47
CA LEU A 113 -44.62 13.48 -21.83
C LEU A 113 -44.87 15.00 -22.06
N ASN A 114 -43.96 15.70 -22.78
CA ASN A 114 -44.19 16.29 -24.13
C ASN A 114 -43.10 17.29 -24.63
N LYS A 115 -42.72 17.08 -25.91
CA LYS A 115 -42.57 18.03 -27.03
C LYS A 115 -41.65 19.28 -26.99
N VAL A 116 -40.70 19.25 -27.96
CA VAL A 116 -40.51 20.20 -29.09
C VAL A 116 -39.92 21.59 -28.82
N GLN A 117 -38.75 21.89 -29.44
CA GLN A 117 -38.53 22.92 -30.50
C GLN A 117 -37.00 23.09 -30.74
N ASN A 118 -36.50 22.71 -31.91
CA ASN A 118 -36.14 23.57 -33.06
C ASN A 118 -35.05 24.63 -32.81
N LYS A 119 -33.92 24.49 -33.52
CA LYS A 119 -33.37 25.59 -34.33
C LYS A 119 -32.52 25.06 -35.50
N LEU A 120 -32.98 25.40 -36.70
CA LEU A 120 -32.36 25.22 -38.01
C LEU A 120 -31.36 26.36 -38.31
N HIS A 121 -30.52 26.14 -39.33
CA HIS A 121 -30.04 27.04 -40.41
C HIS A 121 -28.65 26.54 -40.87
N SER A 122 -28.24 26.46 -42.15
CA SER A 122 -28.77 26.98 -43.42
C SER A 122 -27.93 26.42 -44.60
N ALA A 123 -28.53 26.41 -45.80
CA ALA A 123 -27.92 26.55 -47.14
C ALA A 123 -27.09 25.37 -47.72
N ASN A 124 -27.20 24.92 -48.98
CA ASN A 124 -27.66 25.58 -50.21
C ASN A 124 -28.15 24.60 -51.31
N LYS A 125 -28.84 25.18 -52.30
CA LYS A 125 -29.70 24.63 -53.37
C LYS A 125 -29.00 23.97 -54.58
N GLY A 126 -29.74 23.03 -55.18
CA GLY A 126 -30.01 22.94 -56.63
C GLY A 126 -29.58 21.62 -57.28
N ARG A 127 -30.27 21.00 -58.25
CA ARG A 127 -31.56 21.19 -58.94
C ARG A 127 -31.72 19.99 -59.92
N LYS A 128 -32.91 19.37 -59.99
CA LYS A 128 -33.48 18.53 -61.10
C LYS A 128 -32.77 17.18 -61.42
N THR A 129 -33.35 16.10 -61.93
CA THR A 129 -34.70 15.56 -62.25
C THR A 129 -34.50 14.10 -62.71
N ASN A 130 -35.52 13.25 -62.49
CA ASN A 130 -35.92 12.05 -63.26
C ASN A 130 -35.24 10.67 -63.07
N SER A 131 -36.14 9.68 -63.04
CA SER A 131 -36.09 8.29 -63.53
C SER A 131 -35.83 7.13 -62.54
N SER A 132 -36.94 6.43 -62.26
CA SER A 132 -37.12 4.97 -62.14
C SER A 132 -35.92 4.08 -61.79
N ILE A 133 -35.87 3.61 -60.54
CA ILE A 133 -35.01 2.52 -60.11
C ILE A 133 -35.81 1.22 -60.09
N LYS A 134 -35.44 0.31 -61.00
CA LYS A 134 -35.78 -1.12 -61.01
C LYS A 134 -35.40 -1.75 -59.67
N LEU A 135 -36.34 -2.48 -59.08
CA LEU A 135 -36.08 -3.44 -58.01
C LEU A 135 -35.07 -4.49 -58.49
N LYS A 136 -33.86 -4.45 -57.92
CA LYS A 136 -32.91 -5.58 -57.94
C LYS A 136 -33.15 -6.40 -56.68
N TYR A 137 -33.46 -7.67 -56.87
CA TYR A 137 -33.31 -8.70 -55.84
C TYR A 137 -31.84 -8.81 -55.44
N PRO A 138 -31.52 -9.09 -54.15
CA PRO A 138 -30.16 -9.30 -53.73
C PRO A 138 -29.61 -10.62 -54.29
N ASP A 139 -28.39 -10.51 -54.80
CA ASP A 139 -27.49 -11.57 -55.20
C ASP A 139 -27.29 -12.55 -54.03
N VAL A 140 -27.75 -13.79 -54.19
CA VAL A 140 -27.49 -14.85 -53.22
C VAL A 140 -26.05 -15.31 -53.44
N GLN A 141 -25.17 -14.90 -52.53
CA GLN A 141 -23.83 -15.45 -52.43
C GLN A 141 -23.92 -16.95 -52.17
N THR A 142 -23.62 -17.74 -53.19
CA THR A 142 -23.47 -19.19 -53.11
C THR A 142 -22.37 -19.50 -52.09
N ALA A 143 -22.75 -20.12 -50.97
CA ALA A 143 -21.81 -20.64 -50.00
C ALA A 143 -21.03 -21.81 -50.64
N ASN A 144 -19.71 -21.64 -50.77
CA ASN A 144 -18.77 -22.65 -51.25
C ASN A 144 -18.47 -23.72 -50.18
N ASP A 145 -19.48 -24.45 -49.71
CA ASP A 145 -19.20 -25.63 -48.86
C ASP A 145 -20.33 -26.68 -48.85
N VAL A 146 -20.68 -27.18 -50.05
CA VAL A 146 -21.40 -28.44 -50.18
C VAL A 146 -20.65 -29.28 -51.21
N ALA A 147 -20.10 -30.41 -50.77
CA ALA A 147 -19.53 -31.41 -51.66
C ALA A 147 -20.64 -32.00 -52.53
N ILE A 148 -20.76 -31.51 -53.77
CA ILE A 148 -21.53 -32.18 -54.81
C ILE A 148 -20.60 -33.23 -55.42
N PRO A 149 -20.89 -34.54 -55.31
CA PRO A 149 -20.12 -35.56 -56.02
C PRO A 149 -20.06 -35.25 -57.53
N GLU A 150 -18.86 -35.28 -58.12
CA GLU A 150 -18.54 -34.81 -59.49
C GLU A 150 -19.28 -35.51 -60.64
N ASP A 151 -20.12 -36.52 -60.37
CA ASP A 151 -20.80 -37.34 -61.38
C ASP A 151 -22.17 -36.80 -61.88
N PHE A 152 -22.60 -35.59 -61.49
CA PHE A 152 -23.93 -35.06 -61.87
C PHE A 152 -23.92 -33.74 -62.66
N SER A 153 -22.75 -33.22 -63.07
CA SER A 153 -22.68 -32.02 -63.90
C SER A 153 -23.20 -32.21 -65.34
N ASP A 154 -23.46 -33.45 -65.75
CA ASP A 154 -23.91 -33.80 -67.10
C ASP A 154 -25.44 -33.92 -67.26
N PHE A 155 -26.23 -33.69 -66.20
CA PHE A 155 -27.69 -33.75 -66.27
C PHE A 155 -28.32 -32.39 -66.61
N SER A 156 -28.23 -32.00 -67.88
CA SER A 156 -29.02 -30.87 -68.39
C SER A 156 -30.44 -31.35 -68.71
N LEU A 157 -31.42 -30.89 -67.93
CA LEU A 157 -32.84 -31.15 -68.15
C LEU A 157 -33.27 -30.79 -69.59
N ALA A 158 -32.69 -29.73 -70.16
CA ALA A 158 -32.92 -29.35 -71.55
C ALA A 158 -32.44 -30.41 -72.55
N LYS A 159 -31.32 -31.08 -72.25
CA LYS A 159 -30.75 -32.15 -73.08
C LYS A 159 -31.58 -33.43 -73.01
N THR A 160 -32.19 -33.70 -71.85
CA THR A 160 -33.14 -34.82 -71.68
C THR A 160 -34.47 -34.54 -72.38
N ILE A 161 -34.99 -33.30 -72.30
CA ILE A 161 -36.22 -32.90 -72.99
C ILE A 161 -36.03 -32.97 -74.52
N SER A 162 -34.94 -32.42 -75.06
CA SER A 162 -34.65 -32.54 -76.50
C SER A 162 -34.42 -33.98 -76.97
N LYS A 163 -33.98 -34.88 -76.08
CA LYS A 163 -33.82 -36.30 -76.40
C LYS A 163 -35.16 -37.03 -76.41
N ILE A 164 -36.10 -36.65 -75.54
CA ILE A 164 -37.46 -37.20 -75.51
C ILE A 164 -38.28 -36.67 -76.70
N GLU A 165 -38.17 -35.36 -77.01
CA GLU A 165 -38.82 -34.76 -78.18
C GLU A 165 -38.28 -35.35 -79.49
N GLY A 166 -36.97 -35.55 -79.60
CA GLY A 166 -36.36 -36.20 -80.78
C GLY A 166 -36.76 -37.67 -80.93
N GLN A 167 -36.96 -38.41 -79.84
CA GLN A 167 -37.44 -39.80 -79.89
C GLN A 167 -38.92 -39.91 -80.25
N LEU A 168 -39.75 -38.90 -79.92
CA LEU A 168 -41.16 -38.83 -80.31
C LEU A 168 -41.37 -38.41 -81.78
N GLU A 169 -40.41 -37.71 -82.39
CA GLU A 169 -40.45 -37.33 -83.80
C GLU A 169 -39.82 -38.40 -84.73
N GLU A 170 -38.88 -39.21 -84.25
CA GLU A 170 -38.23 -40.29 -85.02
C GLU A 170 -39.01 -41.62 -84.99
N GLU A 171 -39.80 -41.85 -83.94
CA GLU A 171 -40.68 -43.01 -83.81
C GLU A 171 -42.12 -42.60 -84.17
N GLY A 172 -42.31 -42.15 -85.41
CA GLY A 172 -43.64 -41.99 -85.99
C GLY A 172 -44.43 -43.28 -85.82
N LEU A 173 -45.61 -43.20 -85.22
CA LEU A 173 -46.56 -44.30 -85.19
C LEU A 173 -46.67 -44.89 -86.61
N PRO A 174 -46.46 -46.20 -86.81
CA PRO A 174 -46.96 -46.86 -87.99
C PRO A 174 -48.48 -46.78 -87.93
N ASP A 175 -49.05 -45.80 -88.62
CA ASP A 175 -50.48 -45.73 -88.92
C ASP A 175 -50.77 -46.75 -90.04
N TYR A 176 -50.49 -48.02 -89.73
CA TYR A 176 -50.80 -49.17 -90.55
C TYR A 176 -51.44 -50.21 -89.64
N ILE A 177 -52.73 -50.01 -89.39
CA ILE A 177 -53.60 -51.12 -89.04
C ILE A 177 -53.69 -51.98 -90.31
N ASP A 178 -52.75 -52.92 -90.41
CA ASP A 178 -52.94 -54.12 -91.22
C ASP A 178 -54.00 -54.96 -90.52
N ASP A 179 -55.27 -54.67 -90.81
CA ASP A 179 -56.43 -55.45 -90.34
C ASP A 179 -56.51 -56.85 -91.01
N ASP A 180 -55.43 -57.32 -91.65
CA ASP A 180 -55.30 -58.66 -92.23
C ASP A 180 -54.25 -59.55 -91.54
N ILE A 181 -53.93 -59.29 -90.26
CA ILE A 181 -53.24 -60.28 -89.40
C ILE A 181 -54.26 -61.28 -88.84
N PHE A 182 -55.01 -61.94 -89.73
CA PHE A 182 -55.41 -63.31 -89.50
C PHE A 182 -54.38 -64.19 -90.20
N CYS A 183 -53.35 -64.60 -89.47
CA CYS A 183 -52.35 -65.54 -89.97
C CYS A 183 -53.03 -66.87 -90.35
N GLY A 184 -53.37 -67.02 -91.63
CA GLY A 184 -53.13 -68.17 -92.49
C GLY A 184 -53.36 -69.59 -91.94
N ALA A 185 -54.32 -69.83 -91.06
CA ALA A 185 -54.55 -71.17 -90.46
C ALA A 185 -56.00 -71.70 -90.54
N SER A 186 -56.87 -71.18 -91.42
CA SER A 186 -58.33 -71.43 -91.29
C SER A 186 -59.13 -71.72 -92.56
N LYS A 187 -58.54 -72.27 -93.62
CA LYS A 187 -59.34 -72.92 -94.69
C LYS A 187 -59.56 -74.43 -94.50
N ASP A 188 -58.82 -75.08 -93.60
CA ASP A 188 -58.89 -76.54 -93.38
C ASP A 188 -59.25 -76.97 -91.94
N ILE A 189 -59.70 -76.06 -91.07
CA ILE A 189 -60.04 -76.37 -89.68
C ILE A 189 -61.51 -76.02 -89.36
N GLY A 190 -62.29 -76.99 -88.88
CA GLY A 190 -63.72 -76.84 -88.60
C GLY A 190 -64.02 -75.78 -87.54
N THR A 191 -65.18 -75.13 -87.63
CA THR A 191 -65.62 -74.00 -86.77
C THR A 191 -65.51 -74.28 -85.26
N GLU A 192 -65.72 -75.53 -84.85
CA GLU A 192 -65.58 -75.99 -83.45
C GLU A 192 -64.13 -75.88 -82.93
N ALA A 193 -63.13 -76.13 -83.77
CA ALA A 193 -61.73 -75.99 -83.40
C ALA A 193 -61.33 -74.51 -83.24
N GLN A 194 -61.89 -73.63 -84.08
CA GLN A 194 -61.68 -72.18 -84.00
C GLN A 194 -62.29 -71.59 -82.71
N ILE A 195 -63.50 -72.03 -82.33
CA ILE A 195 -64.15 -71.61 -81.07
C ILE A 195 -63.33 -72.04 -79.85
N ARG A 196 -62.75 -73.26 -79.87
CA ARG A 196 -61.86 -73.73 -78.77
C ARG A 196 -60.58 -72.89 -78.68
N PHE A 197 -59.95 -72.57 -79.81
CA PHE A 197 -58.76 -71.72 -79.84
C PHE A 197 -59.05 -70.32 -79.29
N LEU A 198 -60.14 -69.68 -79.72
CA LEU A 198 -60.53 -68.35 -79.21
C LEU A 198 -60.85 -68.37 -77.71
N LYS A 199 -61.53 -69.42 -77.21
CA LYS A 199 -61.77 -69.60 -75.78
C LYS A 199 -60.47 -69.79 -74.99
N ALA A 200 -59.50 -70.51 -75.55
CA ALA A 200 -58.18 -70.67 -74.94
C ALA A 200 -57.43 -69.33 -74.91
N LYS A 201 -57.41 -68.56 -76.02
CA LYS A 201 -56.81 -67.22 -76.07
C LYS A 201 -57.46 -66.25 -75.08
N LEU A 202 -58.79 -66.26 -74.98
CA LEU A 202 -59.53 -65.43 -74.01
C LEU A 202 -59.15 -65.80 -72.57
N ARG A 203 -59.03 -67.10 -72.26
CA ARG A 203 -58.56 -67.52 -70.93
C ARG A 203 -57.13 -67.08 -70.64
N VAL A 204 -56.20 -67.25 -71.59
CA VAL A 204 -54.81 -66.77 -71.42
C VAL A 204 -54.79 -65.25 -71.21
N MET A 205 -55.54 -64.49 -72.02
CA MET A 205 -55.66 -63.03 -71.84
C MET A 205 -56.31 -62.64 -70.51
N GLN A 206 -57.29 -63.42 -70.02
CA GLN A 206 -57.90 -63.19 -68.71
C GLN A 206 -56.90 -63.45 -67.58
N GLU A 207 -56.11 -64.51 -67.68
CA GLU A 207 -55.06 -64.83 -66.71
C GLU A 207 -53.93 -63.78 -66.72
N GLU A 208 -53.52 -63.30 -67.89
CA GLU A 208 -52.56 -62.19 -68.03
C GLU A 208 -53.12 -60.89 -67.42
N LEU A 209 -54.40 -60.59 -67.64
CA LEU A 209 -55.06 -59.44 -67.04
C LEU A 209 -55.13 -59.57 -65.51
N ASP A 210 -55.55 -60.72 -64.99
CA ASP A 210 -55.62 -60.99 -63.55
C ASP A 210 -54.22 -60.92 -62.90
N ASN A 211 -53.19 -61.40 -63.61
CA ASN A 211 -51.80 -61.30 -63.17
C ASN A 211 -51.32 -59.84 -63.12
N VAL A 212 -51.58 -59.05 -64.16
CA VAL A 212 -51.27 -57.60 -64.17
C VAL A 212 -52.01 -56.88 -63.05
N VAL A 213 -53.29 -57.19 -62.82
CA VAL A 213 -54.07 -56.62 -61.70
C VAL A 213 -53.45 -56.99 -60.35
N CYS A 214 -53.05 -58.25 -60.14
CA CYS A 214 -52.37 -58.66 -58.91
C CYS A 214 -51.03 -57.92 -58.71
N GLU A 215 -50.23 -57.75 -59.76
CA GLU A 215 -48.99 -56.98 -59.70
C GLU A 215 -49.24 -55.49 -59.44
N CYS A 216 -50.28 -54.90 -60.05
CA CYS A 216 -50.71 -53.53 -59.76
C CYS A 216 -51.10 -53.36 -58.29
N ASN A 217 -51.84 -54.29 -57.72
CA ASN A 217 -52.21 -54.26 -56.30
C ASN A 217 -50.99 -54.35 -55.38
N LYS A 218 -50.03 -55.25 -55.67
CA LYS A 218 -48.77 -55.33 -54.92
C LYS A 218 -47.97 -54.03 -54.99
N LYS A 219 -47.90 -53.41 -56.17
CA LYS A 219 -47.22 -52.13 -56.36
C LYS A 219 -47.94 -51.00 -55.64
N GLU A 220 -49.27 -51.01 -55.59
CA GLU A 220 -50.06 -50.05 -54.81
C GLU A 220 -49.79 -50.19 -53.31
N ASP A 221 -49.75 -51.42 -52.77
CA ASP A 221 -49.38 -51.68 -51.38
C ASP A 221 -47.95 -51.19 -51.07
N GLU A 222 -46.98 -51.49 -51.94
CA GLU A 222 -45.60 -50.99 -51.83
C GLU A 222 -45.55 -49.46 -51.86
N ILE A 223 -46.33 -48.81 -52.73
CA ILE A 223 -46.43 -47.34 -52.81
C ILE A 223 -47.00 -46.77 -51.51
N GLN A 224 -48.04 -47.39 -50.94
CA GLN A 224 -48.62 -46.95 -49.68
C GLN A 224 -47.64 -47.09 -48.52
N ASP A 225 -46.89 -48.19 -48.45
CA ASP A 225 -45.84 -48.41 -47.47
C ASP A 225 -44.71 -47.37 -47.61
N LEU A 226 -44.20 -47.15 -48.82
CA LEU A 226 -43.17 -46.14 -49.09
C LEU A 226 -43.66 -44.73 -48.73
N LYS A 227 -44.92 -44.40 -49.03
CA LYS A 227 -45.54 -43.12 -48.66
C LYS A 227 -45.62 -42.94 -47.14
N SER A 228 -45.95 -44.00 -46.40
CA SER A 228 -45.95 -43.96 -44.93
C SER A 228 -44.54 -43.74 -44.37
N GLN A 229 -43.52 -44.36 -44.97
CA GLN A 229 -42.13 -44.17 -44.58
C GLN A 229 -41.64 -42.74 -44.87
N VAL A 230 -41.94 -42.18 -46.04
CA VAL A 230 -41.62 -40.78 -46.38
C VAL A 230 -42.23 -39.83 -45.36
N LYS A 231 -43.51 -40.01 -45.01
CA LYS A 231 -44.19 -39.20 -44.00
C LYS A 231 -43.50 -39.30 -42.63
N ASN A 232 -43.15 -40.50 -42.20
CA ASN A 232 -42.43 -40.70 -40.93
C ASN A 232 -41.05 -40.00 -40.94
N PHE A 233 -40.30 -40.09 -42.04
CA PHE A 233 -39.03 -39.39 -42.18
C PHE A 233 -39.18 -37.86 -42.23
N GLU A 234 -40.23 -37.33 -42.87
CA GLU A 234 -40.54 -35.90 -42.86
C GLU A 234 -40.84 -35.38 -41.44
N GLU A 235 -41.66 -36.11 -40.68
CA GLU A 235 -41.96 -35.79 -39.27
C GLU A 235 -40.70 -35.84 -38.40
N ASP A 236 -39.83 -36.84 -38.63
CA ASP A 236 -38.54 -36.98 -37.96
C ASP A 236 -37.57 -35.83 -38.30
N CYS A 237 -37.48 -35.43 -39.57
CA CYS A 237 -36.69 -34.29 -40.02
C CYS A 237 -37.16 -33.00 -39.34
N VAL A 238 -38.48 -32.75 -39.27
CA VAL A 238 -39.03 -31.58 -38.57
C VAL A 238 -38.72 -31.63 -37.07
N ARG A 239 -38.82 -32.80 -36.43
CA ARG A 239 -38.46 -32.98 -35.01
C ARG A 239 -36.98 -32.69 -34.77
N GLN A 240 -36.09 -33.23 -35.59
CA GLN A 240 -34.65 -32.99 -35.49
C GLN A 240 -34.31 -31.52 -35.73
N GLN A 241 -34.94 -30.87 -36.71
CA GLN A 241 -34.74 -29.44 -36.98
C GLN A 241 -35.12 -28.58 -35.77
N ARG A 242 -36.21 -28.90 -35.06
CA ARG A 242 -36.58 -28.20 -33.81
C ARG A 242 -35.52 -28.36 -32.72
N THR A 243 -34.97 -29.57 -32.55
CA THR A 243 -33.90 -29.83 -31.58
C THR A 243 -32.61 -29.08 -31.94
N ILE A 244 -32.23 -29.06 -33.22
CA ILE A 244 -31.07 -28.30 -33.71
C ILE A 244 -31.24 -26.81 -33.39
N ASN A 245 -32.41 -26.23 -33.71
CA ASN A 245 -32.68 -24.81 -33.44
C ASN A 245 -32.63 -24.50 -31.92
N LEU A 246 -33.15 -25.40 -31.08
CA LEU A 246 -33.08 -25.26 -29.63
C LEU A 246 -31.62 -25.30 -29.13
N GLN A 247 -30.84 -26.28 -29.57
CA GLN A 247 -29.43 -26.41 -29.19
C GLN A 247 -28.59 -25.23 -29.70
N GLN A 248 -28.83 -24.75 -30.92
CA GLN A 248 -28.20 -23.54 -31.45
C GLN A 248 -28.49 -22.33 -30.55
N SER A 249 -29.74 -22.14 -30.13
CA SER A 249 -30.11 -21.06 -29.21
C SER A 249 -29.44 -21.19 -27.83
N GLN A 250 -29.19 -22.40 -27.35
CA GLN A 250 -28.47 -22.65 -26.09
C GLN A 250 -26.98 -22.35 -26.25
N THR A 251 -26.36 -22.78 -27.35
CA THR A 251 -24.95 -22.51 -27.65
C THR A 251 -24.68 -21.02 -27.71
N GLU A 252 -25.54 -20.23 -28.38
CA GLU A 252 -25.39 -18.76 -28.43
C GLU A 252 -25.55 -18.11 -27.04
N LYS A 253 -26.46 -18.61 -26.19
CA LYS A 253 -26.57 -18.16 -24.80
C LYS A 253 -25.31 -18.45 -23.99
N TYR A 254 -24.74 -19.65 -24.11
CA TYR A 254 -23.50 -19.98 -23.40
C TYR A 254 -22.31 -19.19 -23.93
N LYS A 255 -22.25 -18.94 -25.24
CA LYS A 255 -21.21 -18.12 -25.87
C LYS A 255 -21.25 -16.68 -25.36
N THR A 256 -22.42 -16.04 -25.31
CA THR A 256 -22.58 -14.68 -24.77
C THR A 256 -22.21 -14.58 -23.29
N LEU A 257 -22.63 -15.56 -22.47
CA LEU A 257 -22.24 -15.62 -21.06
C LEU A 257 -20.72 -15.81 -20.88
N PHE A 258 -20.11 -16.67 -21.70
CA PHE A 258 -18.66 -16.88 -21.69
C PHE A 258 -17.90 -15.60 -22.08
N GLU A 259 -18.34 -14.90 -23.13
CA GLU A 259 -17.73 -13.63 -23.54
C GLU A 259 -17.84 -12.56 -22.44
N GLU A 260 -18.97 -12.48 -21.74
CA GLU A 260 -19.13 -11.55 -20.61
C GLU A 260 -18.22 -11.90 -19.43
N ALA A 261 -18.15 -13.18 -19.07
CA ALA A 261 -17.22 -13.67 -18.04
C ALA A 261 -15.76 -13.40 -18.42
N ASN A 262 -15.39 -13.63 -19.69
CA ASN A 262 -14.05 -13.37 -20.18
C ASN A 262 -13.70 -11.87 -20.13
N LYS A 263 -14.63 -10.97 -20.51
CA LYS A 263 -14.47 -9.52 -20.35
C LYS A 263 -14.23 -9.13 -18.88
N LYS A 264 -14.97 -9.74 -17.94
CA LYS A 264 -14.77 -9.54 -16.50
C LYS A 264 -13.40 -10.04 -16.04
N CYS A 265 -12.97 -11.22 -16.47
CA CYS A 265 -11.65 -11.76 -16.16
C CYS A 265 -10.52 -10.85 -16.65
N VAL A 266 -10.60 -10.38 -17.90
CA VAL A 266 -9.62 -9.43 -18.46
C VAL A 266 -9.62 -8.11 -17.67
N GLY A 267 -10.79 -7.57 -17.33
CA GLY A 267 -10.90 -6.36 -16.51
C GLY A 267 -10.28 -6.51 -15.12
N LEU A 268 -10.54 -7.64 -14.45
CA LEU A 268 -9.91 -7.96 -13.15
C LEU A 268 -8.41 -8.15 -13.28
N GLN A 269 -7.93 -8.78 -14.35
CA GLN A 269 -6.51 -8.95 -14.60
C GLN A 269 -5.80 -7.60 -14.79
N GLN A 270 -6.41 -6.67 -15.52
CA GLN A 270 -5.88 -5.30 -15.65
C GLN A 270 -5.84 -4.55 -14.31
N GLN A 271 -6.87 -4.71 -13.48
CA GLN A 271 -6.89 -4.12 -12.13
C GLN A 271 -5.80 -4.70 -11.25
N LEU A 272 -5.63 -6.03 -11.24
CA LEU A 272 -4.54 -6.70 -10.51
C LEU A 272 -3.18 -6.16 -10.95
N SER A 273 -2.91 -6.09 -12.25
CA SER A 273 -1.66 -5.52 -12.75
C SER A 273 -1.48 -4.04 -12.39
N SER A 274 -2.56 -3.27 -12.26
CA SER A 274 -2.49 -1.88 -11.80
C SER A 274 -2.14 -1.79 -10.32
N VAL A 275 -2.80 -2.57 -9.48
CA VAL A 275 -2.57 -2.63 -8.04
C VAL A 275 -1.15 -3.14 -7.74
N GLU A 276 -0.68 -4.16 -8.46
CA GLU A 276 0.70 -4.67 -8.34
C GLU A 276 1.74 -3.59 -8.63
N ARG A 277 1.54 -2.79 -9.69
CA ARG A 277 2.42 -1.67 -10.04
C ARG A 277 2.37 -0.56 -8.99
N GLU A 278 1.21 -0.25 -8.44
CA GLU A 278 1.07 0.72 -7.34
C GLU A 278 1.77 0.23 -6.06
N LEU A 279 1.63 -1.05 -5.74
CA LEU A 279 2.27 -1.68 -4.58
C LEU A 279 3.80 -1.65 -4.71
N GLU A 280 4.33 -1.96 -5.90
CA GLU A 280 5.76 -1.87 -6.18
C GLU A 280 6.27 -0.41 -6.05
N ASN A 281 5.51 0.57 -6.54
CA ASN A 281 5.84 1.98 -6.35
C ASN A 281 5.85 2.38 -4.86
N LYS A 282 4.87 1.93 -4.08
CA LYS A 282 4.83 2.18 -2.62
C LYS A 282 6.00 1.53 -1.90
N ARG A 283 6.38 0.29 -2.27
CA ARG A 283 7.58 -0.38 -1.73
C ARG A 283 8.86 0.40 -2.02
N ARG A 284 9.01 0.94 -3.23
CA ARG A 284 10.17 1.77 -3.59
C ARG A 284 10.22 3.06 -2.77
N LEU A 285 9.10 3.76 -2.64
CA LEU A 285 9.00 4.96 -1.80
C LEU A 285 9.28 4.64 -0.32
N GLN A 286 8.81 3.52 0.19
CA GLN A 286 9.10 3.08 1.56
C GLN A 286 10.60 2.84 1.77
N LYS A 287 11.27 2.16 0.83
CA LYS A 287 12.73 1.96 0.89
C LYS A 287 13.49 3.30 0.90
N GLN A 288 13.08 4.24 0.04
CA GLN A 288 13.68 5.58 -0.02
C GLN A 288 13.42 6.39 1.27
N ALA A 289 12.22 6.27 1.85
CA ALA A 289 11.88 6.90 3.12
C ALA A 289 12.69 6.30 4.26
N ALA A 290 12.86 4.98 4.31
CA ALA A 290 13.65 4.29 5.32
C ALA A 290 15.14 4.68 5.28
N THR A 291 15.73 4.80 4.08
CA THR A 291 17.12 5.26 3.95
C THR A 291 17.27 6.73 4.34
N SER A 292 16.31 7.58 3.97
CA SER A 292 16.27 8.98 4.41
C SER A 292 16.14 9.10 5.92
N GLN A 293 15.24 8.33 6.53
CA GLN A 293 15.02 8.27 7.98
C GLN A 293 16.29 7.82 8.71
N SER A 294 16.92 6.73 8.27
CA SER A 294 18.19 6.26 8.83
C SER A 294 19.29 7.33 8.74
N ALA A 295 19.39 8.04 7.61
CA ALA A 295 20.35 9.15 7.48
C ALA A 295 20.05 10.32 8.44
N THR A 296 18.77 10.65 8.66
CA THR A 296 18.39 11.68 9.64
C THR A 296 18.63 11.24 11.08
N GLU A 297 18.42 9.96 11.39
CA GLU A 297 18.67 9.38 12.70
C GLU A 297 20.17 9.42 13.06
N VAL A 298 21.05 9.08 12.12
CA VAL A 298 22.50 9.20 12.32
C VAL A 298 22.92 10.64 12.61
N ARG A 299 22.36 11.62 11.88
CA ARG A 299 22.65 13.05 12.14
C ARG A 299 22.13 13.50 13.50
N LEU A 300 20.94 13.04 13.88
CA LEU A 300 20.34 13.33 15.18
C LEU A 300 21.20 12.76 16.30
N ASN A 301 21.60 11.50 16.21
CA ASN A 301 22.45 10.86 17.22
C ASN A 301 23.78 11.59 17.39
N ARG A 302 24.44 11.99 16.28
CA ARG A 302 25.66 12.81 16.34
C ARG A 302 25.41 14.15 17.05
N ALA A 303 24.31 14.84 16.73
CA ALA A 303 23.97 16.11 17.37
C ALA A 303 23.68 15.92 18.88
N LEU A 304 23.05 14.81 19.27
CA LEU A 304 22.81 14.46 20.66
C LEU A 304 24.12 14.15 21.42
N GLU A 305 25.04 13.41 20.80
CA GLU A 305 26.36 13.14 21.37
C GLU A 305 27.17 14.44 21.58
N GLU A 306 27.16 15.34 20.59
CA GLU A 306 27.79 16.67 20.69
C GLU A 306 27.14 17.51 21.81
N ALA A 307 25.81 17.50 21.92
CA ALA A 307 25.10 18.21 22.98
C ALA A 307 25.44 17.69 24.39
N GLU A 308 25.50 16.36 24.57
CA GLU A 308 25.91 15.76 25.85
C GLU A 308 27.38 16.05 26.16
N LYS A 309 28.27 16.06 25.16
CA LYS A 309 29.66 16.49 25.34
C LYS A 309 29.74 17.93 25.87
N TYR A 310 29.04 18.88 25.26
CA TYR A 310 29.05 20.27 25.73
C TYR A 310 28.43 20.45 27.11
N LYS A 311 27.40 19.68 27.44
CA LYS A 311 26.80 19.66 28.78
C LYS A 311 27.79 19.16 29.85
N LEU A 312 28.56 18.11 29.54
CA LEU A 312 29.62 17.62 30.41
C LEU A 312 30.76 18.65 30.56
N GLU A 313 31.21 19.26 29.47
CA GLU A 313 32.23 20.32 29.51
C GLU A 313 31.76 21.52 30.33
N LEU A 314 30.52 21.97 30.16
CA LEU A 314 29.92 23.05 30.95
C LEU A 314 29.85 22.69 32.43
N SER A 315 29.41 21.47 32.77
CA SER A 315 29.36 21.00 34.15
C SER A 315 30.75 20.97 34.79
N LYS A 316 31.76 20.50 34.05
CA LYS A 316 33.16 20.50 34.49
C LYS A 316 33.68 21.92 34.70
N LEU A 317 33.38 22.84 33.79
CA LEU A 317 33.81 24.24 33.90
C LEU A 317 33.14 24.95 35.09
N ARG A 318 31.86 24.67 35.34
CA ARG A 318 31.13 25.17 36.52
C ARG A 318 31.75 24.65 37.81
N GLN A 319 32.09 23.36 37.87
CA GLN A 319 32.74 22.77 39.04
C GLN A 319 34.13 23.38 39.26
N ASN A 320 34.95 23.47 38.21
CA ASN A 320 36.27 24.12 38.29
C ASN A 320 36.17 25.57 38.77
N ASN A 321 35.23 26.37 38.26
CA ASN A 321 35.03 27.74 38.71
C ASN A 321 34.61 27.79 40.19
N LYS A 322 33.75 26.88 40.64
CA LYS A 322 33.37 26.78 42.06
C LYS A 322 34.59 26.47 42.94
N ASP A 323 35.47 25.58 42.49
CA ASP A 323 36.68 25.21 43.21
C ASP A 323 37.69 26.36 43.25
N VAL A 324 37.91 27.07 42.15
CA VAL A 324 38.76 28.27 42.09
C VAL A 324 38.23 29.37 43.03
N VAL A 325 36.92 29.67 42.98
CA VAL A 325 36.31 30.67 43.87
C VAL A 325 36.48 30.25 45.34
N ASN A 326 36.32 28.96 45.67
CA ASN A 326 36.54 28.45 47.02
C ASN A 326 38.00 28.57 47.46
N GLU A 327 38.97 28.28 46.59
CA GLU A 327 40.39 28.45 46.87
C GLU A 327 40.78 29.91 47.07
N GLU A 328 40.29 30.80 46.20
CA GLU A 328 40.48 32.25 46.32
C GLU A 328 39.88 32.77 47.62
N GLN A 329 38.68 32.34 47.98
CA GLN A 329 38.03 32.71 49.24
C GLN A 329 38.87 32.29 50.46
N LYS A 330 39.39 31.05 50.47
CA LYS A 330 40.30 30.58 51.54
C LYS A 330 41.57 31.43 51.61
N LYS A 331 42.16 31.80 50.47
CA LYS A 331 43.35 32.65 50.41
C LYS A 331 43.07 34.06 50.90
N ILE A 332 41.94 34.64 50.52
CA ILE A 332 41.48 35.96 51.00
C ILE A 332 41.29 35.92 52.51
N GLU A 333 40.65 34.88 53.05
CA GLU A 333 40.47 34.72 54.50
C GLU A 333 41.79 34.56 55.25
N ALA A 334 42.74 33.78 54.71
CA ALA A 334 44.07 33.64 55.27
C ALA A 334 44.81 34.97 55.33
N LEU A 335 44.88 35.69 54.20
CA LEU A 335 45.50 37.01 54.11
C LEU A 335 44.81 38.04 55.03
N LYS A 336 43.48 38.01 55.13
CA LYS A 336 42.71 38.88 56.03
C LYS A 336 43.06 38.61 57.50
N SER A 337 43.25 37.34 57.86
CA SER A 337 43.65 36.96 59.22
C SER A 337 45.08 37.41 59.55
N GLU A 338 46.00 37.30 58.59
CA GLU A 338 47.38 37.75 58.72
C GLU A 338 47.48 39.27 58.81
N ASN A 339 46.77 39.99 57.94
CA ASN A 339 46.71 41.44 57.95
C ASN A 339 46.17 41.96 59.30
N LYS A 340 45.16 41.30 59.86
CA LYS A 340 44.66 41.59 61.22
C LYS A 340 45.71 41.34 62.31
N LYS A 341 46.57 40.32 62.18
CA LYS A 341 47.68 40.06 63.11
C LYS A 341 48.76 41.14 62.99
N LEU A 342 49.15 41.49 61.77
CA LEU A 342 50.14 42.55 61.51
C LEU A 342 49.67 43.91 62.04
N GLU A 343 48.40 44.28 61.85
CA GLU A 343 47.87 45.54 62.37
C GLU A 343 47.88 45.56 63.92
N LYS A 344 47.62 44.43 64.58
CA LYS A 344 47.78 44.30 66.04
C LYS A 344 49.24 44.50 66.48
N GLN A 345 50.18 43.81 65.84
CA GLN A 345 51.62 43.93 66.14
C GLN A 345 52.12 45.36 65.93
N LYS A 346 51.70 46.01 64.84
CA LYS A 346 51.97 47.42 64.57
C LYS A 346 51.38 48.33 65.66
N GLY A 347 50.15 48.05 66.09
CA GLY A 347 49.51 48.75 67.21
C GLY A 347 50.31 48.64 68.52
N GLU A 348 50.74 47.43 68.86
CA GLU A 348 51.58 47.16 70.03
C GLU A 348 52.93 47.89 69.95
N LEU A 349 53.59 47.85 68.79
CA LEU A 349 54.84 48.56 68.55
C LEU A 349 54.67 50.08 68.68
N MET A 350 53.60 50.63 68.09
CA MET A 350 53.25 52.05 68.22
C MET A 350 53.00 52.46 69.67
N ILE A 351 52.33 51.62 70.46
CA ILE A 351 52.17 51.84 71.91
C ILE A 351 53.53 51.82 72.61
N GLY A 352 54.42 50.89 72.25
CA GLY A 352 55.80 50.82 72.73
C GLY A 352 56.59 52.10 72.47
N PHE A 353 56.59 52.60 71.23
CA PHE A 353 57.24 53.86 70.88
C PHE A 353 56.65 55.07 71.63
N LYS A 354 55.33 55.15 71.77
CA LYS A 354 54.69 56.21 72.58
C LYS A 354 55.15 56.16 74.05
N LYS A 355 55.31 54.97 74.63
CA LYS A 355 55.85 54.80 75.99
C LYS A 355 57.32 55.22 76.08
N GLN A 356 58.15 54.84 75.11
CA GLN A 356 59.55 55.26 75.04
C GLN A 356 59.70 56.78 74.91
N LEU A 357 58.91 57.43 74.05
CA LEU A 357 58.89 58.89 73.93
C LEU A 357 58.56 59.57 75.27
N LYS A 358 57.52 59.10 75.97
CA LYS A 358 57.19 59.61 77.32
C LYS A 358 58.32 59.39 78.32
N LEU A 359 58.98 58.23 78.28
CA LEU A 359 60.12 57.94 79.15
C LEU A 359 61.29 58.89 78.87
N ILE A 360 61.60 59.16 77.60
CA ILE A 360 62.62 60.14 77.20
C ILE A 360 62.30 61.52 77.77
N ASP A 361 61.04 61.98 77.67
CA ASP A 361 60.62 63.27 78.21
C ASP A 361 60.79 63.34 79.73
N VAL A 362 60.42 62.28 80.45
CA VAL A 362 60.63 62.16 81.91
C VAL A 362 62.11 62.19 82.25
N LEU A 363 62.95 61.41 81.55
CA LEU A 363 64.40 61.35 81.79
C LEU A 363 65.08 62.70 81.49
N LYS A 364 64.69 63.39 80.41
CA LYS A 364 65.16 64.74 80.09
C LYS A 364 64.79 65.74 81.19
N ARG A 365 63.55 65.69 81.68
CA ARG A 365 63.09 66.54 82.80
C ARG A 365 63.86 66.24 84.07
N GLN A 366 64.06 64.96 84.42
CA GLN A 366 64.86 64.55 85.57
C GLN A 366 66.30 65.07 85.47
N LYS A 367 66.95 64.94 84.31
CA LYS A 367 68.29 65.49 84.06
C LYS A 367 68.32 67.00 84.24
N SER A 368 67.33 67.72 83.70
CA SER A 368 67.23 69.17 83.87
C SER A 368 67.07 69.56 85.34
N LEU A 369 66.16 68.90 86.07
CA LEU A 369 65.94 69.15 87.49
C LEU A 369 67.19 68.86 88.33
N HIS A 370 67.89 67.76 88.03
CA HIS A 370 69.14 67.42 88.71
C HIS A 370 70.23 68.46 88.43
N MET A 371 70.39 68.91 87.19
CA MET A 371 71.32 69.98 86.85
C MET A 371 70.97 71.29 87.55
N SER A 372 69.69 71.68 87.57
CA SER A 372 69.22 72.86 88.31
C SER A 372 69.52 72.74 89.81
N TYR A 373 69.24 71.57 90.41
CA TYR A 373 69.57 71.31 91.80
C TYR A 373 71.07 71.41 92.09
N LEU A 374 71.93 70.83 91.23
CA LEU A 374 73.38 70.94 91.36
C LEU A 374 73.88 72.38 91.24
N VAL A 375 73.30 73.18 90.35
CA VAL A 375 73.61 74.62 90.24
C VAL A 375 73.25 75.36 91.53
N VAL A 376 72.04 75.13 92.07
CA VAL A 376 71.61 75.72 93.35
C VAL A 376 72.53 75.28 94.50
N ARG A 377 72.84 73.99 94.61
CA ARG A 377 73.78 73.44 95.61
C ARG A 377 75.18 74.05 95.50
N ARG A 378 75.68 74.27 94.28
CA ARG A 378 76.99 74.91 94.06
C ARG A 378 76.96 76.39 94.42
N TYR A 379 75.87 77.09 94.10
CA TYR A 379 75.63 78.47 94.54
C TYR A 379 75.56 78.54 96.07
N GLU A 380 74.82 77.66 96.73
CA GLU A 380 74.81 77.56 98.19
C GLU A 380 76.22 77.31 98.73
N PHE A 381 76.94 76.30 98.22
CA PHE A 381 78.26 75.95 98.73
C PHE A 381 79.33 77.03 98.52
N MET A 382 79.26 77.80 97.43
CA MET A 382 80.24 78.88 97.16
C MET A 382 79.82 80.22 97.79
N VAL A 383 78.54 80.60 97.67
CA VAL A 383 78.06 81.94 98.03
C VAL A 383 77.66 82.03 99.50
N LEU A 384 77.16 80.96 100.15
CA LEU A 384 76.87 81.02 101.59
C LEU A 384 78.13 81.28 102.42
N PRO A 385 79.27 80.57 102.25
CA PRO A 385 80.47 80.86 103.03
C PRO A 385 81.02 82.26 102.76
N LEU A 386 81.01 82.71 101.49
CA LEU A 386 81.41 84.07 101.12
C LEU A 386 80.49 85.13 101.75
N SER A 387 79.17 84.90 101.78
CA SER A 387 78.20 85.80 102.40
C SER A 387 78.33 85.82 103.92
N ILE A 388 78.54 84.66 104.56
CA ILE A 388 78.79 84.56 106.00
C ILE A 388 80.10 85.28 106.34
N PHE A 389 81.18 85.03 105.60
CA PHE A 389 82.48 85.66 105.79
C PHE A 389 82.41 87.17 105.55
N ALA A 390 81.73 87.63 104.50
CA ALA A 390 81.50 89.05 104.24
C ALA A 390 80.66 89.72 105.34
N LYS A 391 79.59 89.08 105.83
CA LYS A 391 78.84 89.55 107.00
C LYS A 391 79.74 89.64 108.23
N MET A 392 80.55 88.62 108.47
CA MET A 392 81.50 88.59 109.60
C MET A 392 82.55 89.70 109.48
N HIS A 393 83.06 89.97 108.28
CA HIS A 393 83.98 91.09 108.01
C HIS A 393 83.32 92.46 108.20
N ILE A 394 82.08 92.64 107.74
CA ILE A 394 81.31 93.88 107.96
C ILE A 394 81.04 94.08 109.46
N GLU A 395 80.66 93.02 110.17
CA GLU A 395 80.42 93.05 111.63
C GLU A 395 81.72 93.38 112.40
N ALA A 396 82.85 92.79 111.99
CA ALA A 396 84.17 93.11 112.54
C ALA A 396 84.59 94.56 112.22
N ALA A 397 84.32 95.07 111.01
CA ALA A 397 84.57 96.46 110.65
C ALA A 397 83.69 97.45 111.44
N LYS A 398 82.44 97.07 111.76
CA LYS A 398 81.57 97.85 112.66
C LYS A 398 82.11 97.87 114.10
N MET A 399 82.63 96.75 114.61
CA MET A 399 83.27 96.73 115.93
C MET A 399 84.59 97.52 115.95
N LEU A 400 85.38 97.46 114.87
CA LEU A 400 86.61 98.25 114.73
C LEU A 400 86.33 99.76 114.65
N SER A 401 85.33 100.19 113.88
CA SER A 401 84.91 101.60 113.85
C SER A 401 84.38 102.07 115.20
N PHE A 402 83.69 101.21 115.96
CA PHE A 402 83.33 101.50 117.35
C PHE A 402 84.56 101.70 118.25
N THR A 403 85.62 100.88 118.09
CA THR A 403 86.90 101.09 118.81
C THR A 403 87.67 102.32 118.32
N GLU A 404 87.56 102.68 117.04
CA GLU A 404 88.21 103.85 116.45
C GLU A 404 87.51 105.15 116.90
N GLU A 405 86.17 105.14 117.05
CA GLU A 405 85.41 106.23 117.69
C GLU A 405 85.74 106.36 119.19
N GLU A 406 85.91 105.25 119.90
CA GLU A 406 86.39 105.24 121.29
C GLU A 406 87.85 105.74 121.41
N PHE A 407 88.71 105.39 120.45
CA PHE A 407 90.11 105.84 120.38
C PHE A 407 90.25 107.31 119.96
N MET A 408 89.43 107.81 119.03
CA MET A 408 89.33 109.23 118.68
C MET A 408 88.85 110.06 119.89
N LYS A 409 87.86 109.57 120.66
CA LYS A 409 87.47 110.18 121.93
C LYS A 409 88.60 110.21 122.96
N ALA A 410 89.48 109.20 122.98
CA ALA A 410 90.65 109.18 123.86
C ALA A 410 91.78 110.12 123.40
N LEU A 411 91.96 110.31 122.09
CA LEU A 411 92.95 111.24 121.52
C LEU A 411 92.56 112.72 121.68
N GLU A 412 91.27 113.06 121.62
CA GLU A 412 90.79 114.42 121.93
C GLU A 412 90.99 114.83 123.40
N TRP A 413 91.30 113.88 124.30
CA TRP A 413 91.58 114.15 125.72
C TRP A 413 93.07 114.28 126.07
N GLY A 414 93.98 114.18 125.10
CA GLY A 414 95.43 114.08 125.36
C GLY A 414 96.30 115.29 125.01
N ASN A 415 95.76 116.37 124.44
CA ASN A 415 96.50 117.60 124.17
C ASN A 415 95.83 118.83 124.82
N SER A 416 95.96 118.87 126.15
CA SER A 416 96.27 120.06 126.96
C SER A 416 97.11 119.63 128.15
#